data_AF-A0A7V9T2Q7-F1
#
_entry.id   AF-A0A7V9T2Q7-F1
#
_cell.length_a   1.000
_cell.length_b   1.000
_cell.length_c   1.000
_cell.angle_alpha   90.00
_cell.angle_beta   90.00
_cell.angle_gamma   90.00
#
_symmetry.space_group_name_H-M   'P 1'
#
loop_
_entity.id
_entity.type
_entity.pdbx_description
1 polymer ?
#
loop_
_entity_poly.entity_id
_entity_poly.type
_entity_poly.pdbx_seq_one_letter_code
_entity_poly.pdbx_strand_id
1 'polypeptide(L)' 'MLPGGLLDAIRDAVIFTDAEGRIRYSNEAASALFGYSAAEILGRTPGTLYPDVPADAPVKQLETDLAEIAGGTPFA' A
#
# COMPACT_ATOMS: atom_id res chain seq x y z
N MET A 1 -9.03 5.27 -14.85
CA MET A 1 -8.72 6.15 -13.70
C MET A 1 -9.87 5.98 -12.72
N LEU A 2 -9.68 5.21 -11.65
CA LEU A 2 -10.66 5.14 -10.57
C LEU A 2 -10.71 6.54 -9.93
N PRO A 3 -11.89 7.16 -9.74
CA PRO A 3 -11.97 8.51 -9.21
C PRO A 3 -11.52 8.47 -7.74
N GLY A 4 -10.43 9.18 -7.41
CA GLY A 4 -9.83 9.20 -6.07
C GLY A 4 -10.85 9.40 -4.94
N GLY A 5 -11.93 10.12 -5.20
CA GLY A 5 -12.98 10.40 -4.21
C GLY A 5 -13.73 9.19 -3.66
N LEU A 6 -13.75 8.02 -4.32
CA LEU A 6 -14.36 6.81 -3.73
C LEU A 6 -13.46 6.19 -2.67
N LEU A 7 -12.16 6.14 -2.93
CA LEU A 7 -11.18 5.55 -2.03
C LEU A 7 -10.89 6.47 -0.84
N ASP A 8 -11.03 7.78 -1.03
CA ASP A 8 -10.98 8.76 0.05
C ASP A 8 -12.19 8.66 1.00
N ALA A 9 -13.31 8.07 0.55
CA ALA A 9 -14.48 7.83 1.41
C ALA A 9 -14.29 6.62 2.34
N ILE A 10 -13.29 5.77 2.09
CA ILE A 10 -12.96 4.61 2.92
C ILE A 10 -12.21 5.10 4.16
N ARG A 11 -12.68 4.69 5.34
CA ARG A 11 -12.06 5.06 6.62
C ARG A 11 -10.82 4.25 6.97
N ASP A 12 -10.65 3.11 6.30
CA ASP A 12 -9.43 2.31 6.40
C ASP A 12 -8.33 2.88 5.50
N ALA A 13 -7.08 2.68 5.91
CA ALA A 13 -5.92 3.09 5.13
C ALA A 13 -5.85 2.32 3.81
N VAL A 14 -5.79 3.05 2.69
CA VAL A 14 -5.68 2.48 1.34
C VAL A 14 -4.43 3.00 0.65
N ILE A 15 -3.59 2.08 0.17
CA ILE A 15 -2.37 2.38 -0.59
C ILE A 15 -2.35 1.48 -1.83
N PHE A 16 -2.05 2.08 -2.99
CA PHE A 16 -1.81 1.33 -4.23
C PHE A 16 -0.39 1.56 -4.72
N THR A 17 0.23 0.50 -5.22
CA THR A 17 1.54 0.54 -5.87
C THR A 17 1.42 0.27 -7.38
N ASP A 18 2.45 0.66 -8.14
CA ASP A 18 2.68 0.10 -9.47
C ASP A 18 3.31 -1.30 -9.39
N ALA A 19 3.60 -1.89 -10.56
CA ALA A 19 4.16 -3.23 -10.67
C ALA A 19 5.57 -3.32 -10.09
N GLU A 20 6.29 -2.20 -10.01
CA GLU A 20 7.61 -2.08 -9.39
C GLU A 20 7.51 -1.84 -7.87
N GLY A 21 6.31 -1.90 -7.28
CA GLY A 21 6.08 -1.75 -5.86
C GLY A 21 6.17 -0.31 -5.36
N ARG A 22 6.12 0.69 -6.26
CA ARG A 22 6.16 2.12 -5.87
C ARG A 22 4.76 2.64 -5.64
N ILE A 23 4.56 3.32 -4.53
CA ILE A 23 3.28 3.92 -4.14
C ILE A 23 2.85 4.95 -5.19
N ARG A 24 1.66 4.75 -5.77
CA ARG A 24 1.01 5.64 -6.74
C ARG A 24 -0.20 6.36 -6.17
N TYR A 25 -0.75 5.86 -5.06
CA TYR A 25 -1.88 6.45 -4.38
C TYR A 25 -1.83 6.12 -2.89
N SER A 26 -2.27 7.08 -2.08
CA SER A 26 -2.53 6.95 -0.64
C SER A 26 -3.74 7.82 -0.31
N ASN A 27 -4.73 7.26 0.40
CA ASN A 27 -5.88 8.04 0.85
C ASN A 27 -5.58 8.86 2.13
N GLU A 28 -6.54 9.69 2.53
CA GLU A 28 -6.40 10.50 3.75
C GLU A 28 -6.27 9.63 5.01
N ALA A 29 -7.00 8.51 5.08
CA ALA A 29 -6.93 7.58 6.21
C ALA A 29 -5.53 6.96 6.37
N ALA A 30 -4.86 6.60 5.27
CA ALA A 30 -3.48 6.12 5.30
C ALA A 30 -2.52 7.21 5.79
N SER A 31 -2.74 8.45 5.36
CA SER A 31 -1.92 9.58 5.83
C SER A 31 -2.10 9.82 7.34
N ALA A 32 -3.33 9.71 7.83
CA ALA A 32 -3.64 9.82 9.26
C ALA A 32 -3.06 8.66 10.09
N LEU A 33 -3.09 7.44 9.54
CA LEU A 33 -2.58 6.24 10.22
C LEU A 33 -1.05 6.24 10.34
N PHE A 34 -0.35 6.52 9.24
CA PHE A 34 1.11 6.42 9.18
C PHE A 34 1.83 7.73 9.48
N GLY A 35 1.12 8.86 9.52
CA GLY A 35 1.69 10.17 9.82
C GLY A 35 2.48 10.79 8.66
N TYR A 36 2.43 10.20 7.46
CA TYR A 36 3.04 10.74 6.25
C TYR A 36 1.98 11.29 5.31
N SER A 37 2.22 12.45 4.72
CA SER A 37 1.40 12.93 3.61
C SER A 37 1.61 12.05 2.37
N ALA A 38 0.60 11.98 1.50
CA ALA A 38 0.72 11.30 0.21
C ALA A 38 1.95 11.78 -0.57
N ALA A 39 2.23 13.09 -0.57
CA ALA A 39 3.39 13.67 -1.27
C ALA A 39 4.74 13.15 -0.77
N GLU A 40 4.86 12.77 0.50
CA GLU A 40 6.10 12.25 1.10
C GLU A 40 6.38 10.78 0.75
N ILE A 41 5.34 10.02 0.43
CA ILE A 41 5.42 8.58 0.20
C ILE A 41 5.22 8.16 -1.26
N LEU A 42 4.63 9.01 -2.10
CA LEU A 42 4.50 8.75 -3.53
C LEU A 42 5.88 8.46 -4.17
N GLY A 43 5.94 7.39 -4.98
CA GLY A 43 7.16 6.92 -5.62
C GLY A 43 8.10 6.09 -4.74
N ARG A 44 7.86 6.04 -3.43
CA ARG A 44 8.57 5.17 -2.47
C ARG A 44 7.92 3.80 -2.39
N THR A 45 8.58 2.83 -1.77
CA THR A 45 8.01 1.51 -1.50
C THR A 45 7.30 1.49 -0.14
N PRO A 46 6.31 0.60 0.08
CA PRO A 46 5.61 0.46 1.37
C PRO A 46 6.53 0.22 2.57
N GLY A 47 7.74 -0.31 2.38
CA GLY A 47 8.73 -0.46 3.45
C GLY A 47 9.07 0.85 4.17
N THR A 48 8.87 2.01 3.52
CA THR A 48 9.00 3.34 4.16
C THR A 48 8.05 3.53 5.35
N LEU A 49 6.89 2.86 5.33
CA LEU A 49 5.86 2.99 6.37
C LEU A 49 6.20 2.18 7.62
N TYR A 50 7.17 1.27 7.53
CA TYR A 50 7.59 0.35 8.58
C TYR A 50 9.11 0.46 8.82
N PRO A 51 9.59 1.58 9.39
CA PRO A 51 11.03 1.84 9.53
C PRO A 51 11.76 0.82 10.41
N ASP A 52 11.04 0.18 11.34
CA ASP A 52 11.60 -0.83 12.25
C ASP A 52 11.63 -2.24 11.63
N VAL A 53 11.06 -2.41 10.43
CA VAL A 53 11.11 -3.66 9.67
C VAL A 53 12.29 -3.57 8.69
N PRO A 54 13.28 -4.48 8.77
CA PRO A 54 14.39 -4.51 7.82
C PRO A 54 13.89 -4.54 6.37
N ALA A 55 14.52 -3.78 5.47
CA ALA A 55 14.08 -3.70 4.07
C ALA A 55 14.16 -5.04 3.32
N ASP A 56 15.00 -5.96 3.80
CA ASP A 56 15.16 -7.33 3.35
C ASP A 56 14.42 -8.34 4.24
N ALA A 57 13.71 -7.87 5.28
CA ALA A 57 12.82 -8.72 6.03
C ALA A 57 11.81 -9.29 5.03
N PRO A 58 11.64 -10.63 5.01
CA PRO A 58 10.76 -11.23 4.05
C PRO A 58 9.37 -10.60 4.26
N VAL A 59 8.89 -9.88 3.26
CA VAL A 59 7.48 -9.48 3.14
C VAL A 59 6.68 -10.75 2.79
N LYS A 60 6.89 -11.79 3.60
CA LYS A 60 6.60 -13.18 3.30
C LYS A 60 5.10 -13.41 3.14
N GLN A 61 4.30 -12.53 3.72
CA GLN A 61 2.87 -12.46 3.53
C GLN A 61 2.54 -11.75 2.22
N LEU A 62 2.96 -10.49 2.02
CA LEU A 62 2.47 -9.69 0.88
C LEU A 62 2.84 -10.28 -0.49
N GLU A 63 4.05 -10.82 -0.68
CA GLU A 63 4.41 -11.42 -1.98
C GLU A 63 3.61 -12.68 -2.28
N THR A 64 3.37 -13.49 -1.25
CA THR A 64 2.52 -14.70 -1.33
C THR A 64 1.07 -14.31 -1.59
N ASP A 65 0.55 -13.37 -0.80
CA ASP A 65 -0.82 -12.85 -0.91
C ASP A 65 -1.05 -12.22 -2.29
N LEU A 66 -0.08 -11.45 -2.83
CA LEU A 66 -0.19 -10.81 -4.15
C LEU A 66 -0.13 -11.84 -5.29
N ALA A 67 0.68 -12.88 -5.17
CA ALA A 67 0.73 -13.99 -6.12
C ALA A 67 -0.60 -14.78 -6.12
N GLU A 68 -1.20 -14.98 -4.95
CA GLU A 68 -2.51 -15.63 -4.81
C GLU A 68 -3.65 -14.77 -5.38
N ILE A 69 -3.64 -13.46 -5.12
CA ILE A 69 -4.60 -12.50 -5.69
C ILE A 69 -4.48 -12.44 -7.22
N ALA A 70 -3.25 -12.36 -7.75
CA ALA A 70 -3.00 -12.40 -9.19
C ALA A 70 -3.43 -13.73 -9.83
N GLY A 71 -3.38 -14.82 -9.05
CA GLY A 71 -3.90 -16.14 -9.40
C GLY A 71 -5.43 -16.30 -9.28
N GLY A 72 -6.13 -15.30 -8.72
CA GLY A 72 -7.59 -15.32 -8.55
C GLY A 72 -8.09 -16.01 -7.27
N THR A 73 -7.22 -16.29 -6.30
CA THR A 73 -7.60 -16.89 -5.03
C THR A 73 -8.11 -15.79 -4.08
N PRO A 74 -9.34 -15.88 -3.52
CA PRO A 74 -9.83 -14.92 -2.54
C PRO A 74 -9.07 -15.06 -1.21
N PHE A 75 -8.89 -13.94 -0.49
CA PHE A 75 -8.44 -13.96 0.90
C PHE A 75 -9.32 -14.90 1.74
N ALA A 76 -8.72 -15.91 2.38
CA ALA A 76 -9.34 -16.77 3.37
C ALA A 76 -8.60 -16.63 4.71
#